data_AF-A0A6N6KBD7-F1
#
_entry.id   AF-A0A6N6KBD7-F1
#
_cell.length_a   1.000
_cell.length_b   1.000
_cell.length_c   1.000
_cell.angle_alpha   90.00
_cell.angle_beta   90.00
_cell.angle_gamma   90.00
#
_symmetry.space_group_name_H-M   'P 1'
#
loop_
_entity.id
_entity.type
_entity.pdbx_description
1 polymer ?
#
loop_
_entity_poly.entity_id
_entity_poly.type
_entity_poly.pdbx_seq_one_letter_code
_entity_poly.pdbx_strand_id
1 'polypeptide(L)'
;MIGINVKEMLAVSLSRLHEMGNSNPEQEIPHETYPTLSDIAVLAKNIAEKFMHDVGQSFPQAVIIEMLIFGFCLNTRTYKIIKLSNSSVSPNTINIEDHQDLSSGTPILLGNRQQELQEFIETTREQFAPNTINWWRSPFIALNNWINQGTVNTIGGYIQMVTAFPFFTRLSFLTNLNGNNVISSHAGINTTESFGPMIGGFILMPMDGMSLPGENGWDVGNQITRVAADRVAENR
;
A
#
# COMPACT_ATOMS: atom_id res chain seq x y z
N MET A 1 -18.00 -6.79 14.06
CA MET A 1 -17.43 -6.64 12.69
C MET A 1 -17.87 -5.34 12.02
N ILE A 2 -19.18 -5.04 11.92
CA ILE A 2 -19.70 -3.80 11.31
C ILE A 2 -19.06 -2.52 11.92
N GLY A 3 -18.91 -2.45 13.24
CA GLY A 3 -18.33 -1.26 13.91
C GLY A 3 -16.84 -0.99 13.64
N ILE A 4 -16.05 -2.02 13.30
CA ILE A 4 -14.61 -1.86 13.00
C ILE A 4 -14.44 -1.31 11.59
N ASN A 5 -15.15 -1.89 10.62
CA ASN A 5 -15.10 -1.44 9.22
C ASN A 5 -15.63 0.00 9.08
N VAL A 6 -16.67 0.38 9.83
CA VAL A 6 -17.18 1.75 9.86
C VAL A 6 -16.16 2.71 10.49
N LYS A 7 -15.48 2.31 11.56
CA LYS A 7 -14.43 3.13 12.20
C LYS A 7 -13.23 3.36 11.27
N GLU A 8 -12.74 2.31 10.62
CA GLU A 8 -11.63 2.40 9.67
C GLU A 8 -12.01 3.22 8.44
N MET A 9 -13.22 3.02 7.92
CA MET A 9 -13.74 3.81 6.82
C MET A 9 -13.91 5.30 7.17
N LEU A 10 -14.41 5.61 8.38
CA LEU A 10 -14.50 6.98 8.87
C LEU A 10 -13.11 7.58 9.09
N ALA A 11 -12.16 6.82 9.63
CA ALA A 11 -10.78 7.28 9.78
C ALA A 11 -10.14 7.62 8.43
N VAL A 12 -10.39 6.81 7.39
CA VAL A 12 -9.93 7.08 6.01
C VAL A 12 -10.63 8.29 5.39
N SER A 13 -11.90 8.52 5.72
CA SER A 13 -12.66 9.69 5.25
C SER A 13 -12.21 10.98 5.96
N LEU A 14 -11.94 10.88 7.27
CA LEU A 14 -11.48 11.99 8.12
C LEU A 14 -10.02 12.35 7.87
N SER A 15 -9.15 11.39 7.53
CA SER A 15 -7.74 11.66 7.17
C SER A 15 -7.59 12.47 5.88
N ARG A 16 -8.67 12.61 5.10
CA ARG A 16 -8.75 13.44 3.91
C ARG A 16 -9.41 14.80 4.13
N LEU A 17 -9.80 15.12 5.36
CA LEU A 17 -10.25 16.47 5.67
C LEU A 17 -9.07 17.42 5.46
N HIS A 18 -9.13 18.19 4.38
CA HIS A 18 -8.24 19.32 4.17
C HIS A 18 -8.75 20.45 5.05
N GLU A 19 -7.87 21.02 5.88
CA GLU A 19 -8.19 22.24 6.59
C GLU A 19 -8.41 23.34 5.53
N MET A 20 -9.64 23.84 5.41
CA MET A 20 -9.92 25.00 4.57
C MET A 20 -9.32 26.23 5.24
N GLY A 21 -8.05 26.48 4.93
CA GLY A 21 -7.34 27.75 5.04
C GLY A 21 -7.60 28.54 6.31
N ASN A 22 -6.84 28.28 7.36
CA ASN A 22 -6.48 29.36 8.27
C ASN A 22 -5.16 29.95 7.79
N SER A 23 -5.27 31.07 7.07
CA SER A 23 -4.15 31.84 6.52
C SER A 23 -3.48 32.68 7.61
N ASN A 24 -3.04 32.03 8.69
CA ASN A 24 -2.13 32.63 9.66
C ASN A 24 -0.79 31.89 9.59
N PRO A 25 0.31 32.56 9.18
CA PRO A 25 1.63 31.96 9.08
C PRO A 25 2.31 31.81 10.46
N GLU A 26 1.56 31.47 11.50
CA GLU A 26 2.08 31.41 12.86
C GLU A 26 2.23 29.97 13.35
N GLN A 27 3.51 29.60 13.51
CA GLN A 27 4.09 28.38 14.09
C GLN A 27 4.15 27.15 13.18
N GLU A 28 5.10 27.16 12.24
CA GLU A 28 5.68 25.92 11.74
C GLU A 28 6.29 25.15 12.92
N ILE A 29 5.68 24.00 13.25
CA ILE A 29 6.19 23.07 14.25
C ILE A 29 7.60 22.62 13.82
N PRO A 30 8.65 22.78 14.65
CA PRO A 30 10.00 22.39 14.28
C PRO A 30 10.09 20.91 13.90
N HIS A 31 10.82 20.58 12.85
CA HIS A 31 10.87 19.20 12.33
C HIS A 31 11.36 18.18 13.37
N GLU A 32 12.21 18.60 14.30
CA GLU A 32 12.75 17.76 15.37
C GLU A 32 11.70 17.29 16.37
N THR A 33 10.55 17.98 16.44
CA THR A 33 9.44 17.61 17.33
C THR A 33 8.55 16.53 16.75
N TYR A 34 8.62 16.27 15.44
CA TYR A 34 7.90 15.16 14.83
C TYR A 34 8.55 13.83 15.24
N PRO A 35 7.74 12.81 15.58
CA PRO A 35 8.27 11.49 15.88
C PRO A 35 8.95 10.89 14.65
N THR A 36 10.02 10.15 14.87
CA THR A 36 10.64 9.39 13.78
C THR A 36 9.79 8.17 13.45
N LEU A 37 9.94 7.63 12.23
CA LEU A 37 9.29 6.36 11.88
C LEU A 37 9.74 5.21 12.80
N SER A 38 10.97 5.27 13.33
CA SER A 38 11.49 4.31 14.32
C SER A 38 10.75 4.41 15.66
N ASP A 39 10.43 5.62 16.14
CA ASP A 39 9.64 5.81 17.36
C ASP A 39 8.23 5.23 17.19
N ILE A 40 7.62 5.48 16.02
CA ILE A 40 6.31 4.92 15.67
C ILE A 40 6.38 3.40 15.60
N ALA A 41 7.44 2.83 15.04
CA ALA A 41 7.65 1.38 14.98
C ALA A 41 7.82 0.75 16.36
N VAL A 42 8.57 1.37 17.27
CA VAL A 42 8.70 0.90 18.65
C VAL A 42 7.36 0.92 19.37
N LEU A 43 6.58 1.98 19.21
CA LEU A 43 5.23 2.06 19.77
C LEU A 43 4.31 0.97 19.20
N ALA A 44 4.30 0.80 17.87
CA ALA A 44 3.51 -0.22 17.19
C ALA A 44 3.89 -1.63 17.64
N LYS A 45 5.20 -1.91 17.79
CA LYS A 45 5.73 -3.16 18.37
C LYS A 45 5.15 -3.41 19.76
N ASN A 46 5.24 -2.43 20.67
CA ASN A 46 4.78 -2.61 22.05
C ASN A 46 3.27 -2.88 22.12
N ILE A 47 2.47 -2.21 21.28
CA ILE A 47 1.02 -2.44 21.18
C ILE A 47 0.74 -3.84 20.63
N ALA A 48 1.42 -4.22 19.55
CA ALA A 48 1.22 -5.50 18.90
C ALA A 48 1.66 -6.68 19.78
N GLU A 49 2.80 -6.59 20.47
CA GLU A 49 3.25 -7.63 21.41
C GLU A 49 2.28 -7.82 22.58
N LYS A 50 1.69 -6.72 23.09
CA LYS A 50 0.63 -6.82 24.10
C LYS A 50 -0.61 -7.54 23.56
N PHE A 51 -1.05 -7.19 22.36
CA PHE A 51 -2.16 -7.87 21.69
C PHE A 51 -1.86 -9.36 21.43
N MET A 52 -0.63 -9.68 21.00
CA MET A 52 -0.17 -11.04 20.81
C MET A 52 -0.20 -11.83 22.11
N HIS A 53 0.20 -11.23 23.22
CA HIS A 53 0.15 -11.88 24.53
C HIS A 53 -1.32 -12.19 24.91
N ASP A 54 -2.22 -11.23 24.74
CA ASP A 54 -3.64 -11.40 25.10
C ASP A 54 -4.34 -12.46 24.24
N VAL A 55 -4.08 -12.47 22.92
CA VAL A 55 -4.62 -13.47 21.98
C VAL A 55 -3.92 -14.82 22.14
N GLY A 56 -2.60 -14.79 22.33
CA GLY A 56 -1.70 -15.92 22.46
C GLY A 56 -1.93 -16.73 23.74
N GLN A 57 -2.60 -16.18 24.76
CA GLN A 57 -3.08 -16.98 25.90
C GLN A 57 -3.99 -18.13 25.46
N SER A 58 -4.78 -17.93 24.39
CA SER A 58 -5.67 -18.97 23.85
C SER A 58 -5.00 -19.80 22.76
N PHE A 59 -4.07 -19.21 21.98
CA PHE A 59 -3.42 -19.86 20.84
C PHE A 59 -1.93 -19.46 20.69
N PRO A 60 -1.05 -19.93 21.58
CA PRO A 60 0.31 -19.40 21.72
C PRO A 60 1.25 -19.67 20.53
N GLN A 61 0.87 -20.58 19.62
CA GLN A 61 1.65 -20.95 18.44
C GLN A 61 1.00 -20.51 17.12
N ALA A 62 -0.12 -19.78 17.16
CA ALA A 62 -0.88 -19.43 15.97
C ALA A 62 -0.89 -17.93 15.65
N VAL A 63 -0.28 -17.09 16.49
CA VAL A 63 -0.29 -15.63 16.29
C VAL A 63 0.87 -15.25 15.37
N ILE A 64 0.54 -14.88 14.14
CA ILE A 64 1.48 -14.34 13.15
C ILE A 64 1.13 -12.86 12.96
N ILE A 65 2.12 -11.98 13.12
CA ILE A 65 2.00 -10.55 12.86
C ILE A 65 3.02 -10.16 11.82
N GLU A 66 2.55 -9.49 10.78
CA GLU A 66 3.35 -8.78 9.80
C GLU A 66 2.75 -7.38 9.61
N MET A 67 3.58 -6.34 9.77
CA MET A 67 3.18 -4.95 9.58
C MET A 67 4.28 -4.20 8.83
N LEU A 68 3.88 -3.15 8.13
CA LEU A 68 4.79 -2.27 7.42
C LEU A 68 4.44 -0.82 7.72
N ILE A 69 5.44 -0.08 8.19
CA ILE A 69 5.35 1.36 8.45
C ILE A 69 6.23 2.03 7.41
N PHE A 70 5.65 2.89 6.59
CA PHE A 70 6.40 3.57 5.54
C PHE A 70 5.98 5.03 5.42
N GLY A 71 6.90 5.85 4.95
CA GLY A 71 6.61 7.23 4.61
C GLY A 71 7.84 8.10 4.58
N PHE A 72 7.58 9.41 4.45
CA PHE A 72 8.60 10.43 4.60
C PHE A 72 8.69 10.84 6.07
N CYS A 73 9.85 10.67 6.68
CA CYS A 73 10.10 11.11 8.05
C CYS A 73 10.49 12.60 8.03
N LEU A 74 9.64 13.49 8.53
CA LEU A 74 9.92 14.93 8.59
C LEU A 74 11.16 15.26 9.44
N ASN A 75 11.36 14.50 10.51
CA ASN A 75 12.49 14.67 11.44
C ASN A 75 13.84 14.36 10.75
N THR A 76 13.96 13.22 10.07
CA THR A 76 15.20 12.80 9.39
C THR A 76 15.28 13.27 7.94
N ARG A 77 14.19 13.83 7.39
CA ARG A 77 14.03 14.25 5.99
C ARG A 77 14.32 13.15 4.97
N THR A 78 13.96 11.91 5.30
CA THR A 78 14.21 10.74 4.47
C THR A 78 12.99 9.83 4.37
N TYR A 79 12.83 9.16 3.23
CA TYR A 79 11.90 8.05 3.11
C TYR A 79 12.47 6.83 3.82
N LYS A 80 11.61 6.12 4.55
CA LYS A 80 11.96 4.83 5.15
C LYS A 80 10.81 3.85 5.04
N ILE A 81 11.16 2.58 5.04
CA ILE A 81 10.23 1.47 5.25
C ILE A 81 10.72 0.68 6.45
N ILE A 82 9.85 0.45 7.43
CA ILE A 82 10.13 -0.36 8.59
C ILE A 82 9.17 -1.55 8.57
N LYS A 83 9.73 -2.75 8.47
CA LYS A 83 8.99 -4.01 8.55
C LYS A 83 9.00 -4.50 9.99
N LEU A 84 7.83 -4.90 10.47
CA LEU A 84 7.66 -5.51 11.78
C LEU A 84 7.08 -6.90 11.59
N SER A 85 7.77 -7.92 12.07
CA SER A 85 7.28 -9.30 11.97
C SER A 85 7.78 -10.18 13.11
N ASN A 86 6.96 -11.13 13.53
CA ASN A 86 7.43 -12.23 14.38
C ASN A 86 7.85 -13.43 13.52
N SER A 87 8.56 -14.37 14.13
CA SER A 87 9.03 -15.59 13.45
C SER A 87 8.52 -16.83 14.18
N SER A 88 8.52 -17.97 13.50
CA SER A 88 8.23 -19.26 14.14
C SER A 88 9.24 -19.61 15.24
N VAL A 89 10.45 -19.06 15.18
CA VAL A 89 11.51 -19.26 16.18
C VAL A 89 11.28 -18.38 17.41
N SER A 90 10.72 -17.18 17.22
CA SER A 90 10.44 -16.20 18.26
C SER A 90 9.00 -15.69 18.15
N PRO A 91 7.98 -16.55 18.37
CA PRO A 91 6.59 -16.22 18.06
C PRO A 91 6.02 -15.13 18.96
N ASN A 92 6.62 -14.88 20.13
CA ASN A 92 6.15 -13.91 21.11
C ASN A 92 6.89 -12.56 21.03
N THR A 93 7.74 -12.37 20.04
CA THR A 93 8.57 -11.16 19.92
C THR A 93 8.55 -10.68 18.48
N ILE A 94 8.30 -9.38 18.32
CA ILE A 94 8.29 -8.73 17.01
C ILE A 94 9.69 -8.17 16.74
N ASN A 95 10.26 -8.59 15.62
CA ASN A 95 11.50 -8.02 15.09
C ASN A 95 11.19 -6.76 14.28
N ILE A 96 12.12 -5.82 14.30
CA ILE A 96 12.04 -4.58 13.53
C ILE A 96 13.18 -4.61 12.51
N GLU A 97 12.83 -4.52 11.23
CA GLU A 97 13.76 -4.42 10.10
C GLU A 97 13.63 -3.03 9.48
N ASP A 98 14.70 -2.23 9.53
CA ASP A 98 14.73 -0.86 8.98
C ASP A 98 15.38 -0.87 7.59
N HIS A 99 14.58 -0.51 6.58
CA HIS A 99 15.00 -0.38 5.19
C HIS A 99 15.10 1.11 4.82
N GLN A 100 16.34 1.62 4.83
CA GLN A 100 16.64 3.03 4.55
C GLN A 100 17.04 3.28 3.10
N ASP A 101 17.63 2.30 2.42
CA ASP A 101 17.99 2.42 1.01
C ASP A 101 16.86 1.88 0.12
N LEU A 102 16.14 2.81 -0.51
CA LEU A 102 15.04 2.51 -1.43
C LEU A 102 15.47 2.60 -2.91
N SER A 103 16.76 2.84 -3.17
CA SER A 103 17.28 3.08 -4.53
C SER A 103 17.31 1.83 -5.41
N SER A 104 17.28 0.64 -4.82
CA SER A 104 17.28 -0.63 -5.56
C SER A 104 15.97 -0.92 -6.29
N GLY A 105 14.85 -0.33 -5.83
CA GLY A 105 13.51 -0.68 -6.31
C GLY A 105 13.07 -2.09 -5.94
N THR A 106 13.79 -2.78 -5.06
CA THR A 106 13.37 -4.10 -4.56
C THR A 106 12.17 -3.90 -3.63
N PRO A 107 11.01 -4.51 -3.94
CA PRO A 107 9.83 -4.38 -3.11
C PRO A 107 10.01 -5.12 -1.78
N ILE A 108 9.37 -4.62 -0.72
CA ILE A 108 9.24 -5.33 0.55
C ILE A 108 7.88 -6.01 0.55
N LEU A 109 7.89 -7.33 0.64
CA LEU A 109 6.69 -8.16 0.54
C LEU A 109 6.30 -8.70 1.91
N LEU A 110 4.98 -8.82 2.13
CA LEU A 110 4.36 -9.45 3.29
C LEU A 110 3.44 -10.59 2.83
N GLY A 111 3.05 -11.46 3.75
CA GLY A 111 2.09 -12.54 3.52
C GLY A 111 2.74 -13.91 3.27
N ASN A 112 1.92 -14.87 2.86
CA ASN A 112 2.31 -16.28 2.75
C ASN A 112 2.96 -16.68 1.41
N ARG A 113 2.83 -15.86 0.36
CA ARG A 113 3.33 -16.14 -1.00
C ARG A 113 4.40 -15.15 -1.46
N GLN A 114 5.25 -14.67 -0.53
CA GLN A 114 6.27 -13.66 -0.82
C GLN A 114 7.23 -14.11 -1.93
N GLN A 115 7.70 -15.35 -1.90
CA GLN A 115 8.63 -15.86 -2.91
C GLN A 115 8.00 -15.94 -4.30
N GLU A 116 6.79 -16.51 -4.41
CA GLU A 116 6.06 -16.62 -5.67
C GLU A 116 5.78 -15.24 -6.28
N LEU A 117 5.37 -14.26 -5.45
CA LEU A 117 5.19 -12.88 -5.90
C LEU A 117 6.51 -12.27 -6.37
N GLN A 118 7.59 -12.44 -5.61
CA GLN A 118 8.88 -11.87 -5.93
C GLN A 118 9.36 -12.35 -7.29
N GLU A 119 9.28 -13.66 -7.55
CA GLU A 119 9.66 -14.26 -8.84
C GLU A 119 8.79 -13.70 -9.98
N PHE A 120 7.49 -13.53 -9.75
CA PHE A 120 6.58 -12.95 -10.73
C PHE A 120 6.88 -11.47 -11.02
N ILE A 121 7.26 -10.69 -10.00
CA ILE A 121 7.68 -9.29 -10.14
C ILE A 121 8.94 -9.20 -10.97
N GLU A 122 9.96 -10.01 -10.68
CA GLU A 122 11.22 -9.99 -11.44
C GLU A 122 11.00 -10.44 -12.90
N THR A 123 10.20 -11.48 -13.12
CA THR A 123 9.81 -11.92 -14.47
C THR A 123 9.08 -10.82 -15.24
N THR A 124 8.20 -10.07 -14.57
CA THR A 124 7.51 -8.91 -15.18
C THR A 124 8.49 -7.80 -15.50
N ARG A 125 9.46 -7.55 -14.61
CA ARG A 125 10.46 -6.50 -14.74
C ARG A 125 11.41 -6.72 -15.91
N GLU A 126 11.77 -7.96 -16.22
CA GLU A 126 12.63 -8.33 -17.37
C GLU A 126 12.03 -7.91 -18.73
N GLN A 127 10.71 -7.71 -18.79
CA GLN A 127 10.04 -7.28 -20.00
C GLN A 127 10.36 -5.82 -20.37
N PHE A 128 10.76 -5.01 -19.39
CA PHE A 128 10.99 -3.58 -19.57
C PHE A 128 12.48 -3.25 -19.54
N ALA A 129 12.89 -2.26 -20.34
CA ALA A 129 14.25 -1.76 -20.25
C ALA A 129 14.52 -1.19 -18.84
N PRO A 130 15.72 -1.43 -18.26
CA PRO A 130 16.06 -0.98 -16.91
C PRO A 130 15.81 0.52 -16.69
N ASN A 131 15.32 0.88 -15.50
CA ASN A 131 15.03 2.26 -15.07
C ASN A 131 13.95 3.00 -15.86
N THR A 132 13.22 2.35 -16.76
CA THR A 132 12.02 2.93 -17.37
C THR A 132 10.87 3.02 -16.35
N ILE A 133 9.86 3.84 -16.65
CA ILE A 133 8.69 3.99 -15.77
C ILE A 133 7.99 2.64 -15.53
N ASN A 134 7.81 1.84 -16.58
CA ASN A 134 7.21 0.51 -16.43
C ASN A 134 8.12 -0.45 -15.66
N TRP A 135 9.45 -0.36 -15.80
CA TRP A 135 10.39 -1.12 -14.97
C TRP A 135 10.20 -0.85 -13.47
N TRP A 136 10.10 0.43 -13.08
CA TRP A 136 9.81 0.83 -11.69
C TRP A 136 8.40 0.41 -11.23
N ARG A 137 7.44 0.38 -12.14
CA ARG A 137 6.05 -0.02 -11.86
C ARG A 137 5.80 -1.53 -11.96
N SER A 138 6.80 -2.33 -12.31
CA SER A 138 6.67 -3.79 -12.44
C SER A 138 6.01 -4.47 -11.24
N PRO A 139 6.27 -4.09 -9.98
CA PRO A 139 5.53 -4.65 -8.84
C PRO A 139 4.01 -4.48 -8.92
N PHE A 140 3.54 -3.33 -9.39
CA PHE A 140 2.11 -3.06 -9.56
C PHE A 140 1.51 -3.83 -10.74
N ILE A 141 2.24 -3.92 -11.85
CA ILE A 141 1.83 -4.66 -13.04
C ILE A 141 1.70 -6.15 -12.70
N ALA A 142 2.73 -6.70 -12.06
CA ALA A 142 2.75 -8.07 -11.56
C ALA A 142 1.60 -8.34 -10.61
N LEU A 143 1.40 -7.51 -9.57
CA LEU A 143 0.30 -7.70 -8.62
C LEU A 143 -1.07 -7.67 -9.30
N ASN A 144 -1.28 -6.73 -10.23
CA ASN A 144 -2.53 -6.61 -10.99
C ASN A 144 -2.81 -7.86 -11.83
N ASN A 145 -1.82 -8.35 -12.57
CA ASN A 145 -1.96 -9.54 -13.40
C ASN A 145 -2.17 -10.78 -12.52
N TRP A 146 -1.46 -10.89 -11.41
CA TRP A 146 -1.56 -12.02 -10.49
C TRP A 146 -2.96 -12.13 -9.85
N ILE A 147 -3.58 -11.01 -9.50
CA ILE A 147 -4.93 -11.00 -8.96
C ILE A 147 -5.99 -11.22 -10.05
N ASN A 148 -5.89 -10.51 -11.17
CA ASN A 148 -6.93 -10.52 -12.21
C ASN A 148 -6.92 -11.79 -13.08
N GLN A 149 -5.78 -12.47 -13.22
CA GLN A 149 -5.69 -13.73 -13.97
C GLN A 149 -6.16 -14.94 -13.14
N GLY A 150 -6.65 -14.74 -11.91
CA GLY A 150 -7.22 -15.80 -11.07
C GLY A 150 -6.20 -16.84 -10.60
N THR A 151 -4.91 -16.53 -10.68
CA THR A 151 -3.82 -17.42 -10.25
C THR A 151 -3.72 -17.51 -8.72
N VAL A 152 -4.35 -16.58 -7.99
CA VAL A 152 -4.42 -16.57 -6.53
C VAL A 152 -5.82 -16.17 -6.03
N ASN A 153 -6.30 -16.92 -5.04
CA ASN A 153 -7.48 -16.53 -4.27
C ASN A 153 -7.09 -15.43 -3.28
N THR A 154 -7.63 -14.23 -3.47
CA THR A 154 -7.49 -13.13 -2.50
C THR A 154 -8.80 -12.90 -1.76
N ILE A 155 -8.71 -12.42 -0.53
CA ILE A 155 -9.90 -11.98 0.21
C ILE A 155 -10.29 -10.61 -0.34
N GLY A 156 -11.40 -10.55 -1.07
CA GLY A 156 -11.97 -9.32 -1.60
C GLY A 156 -11.60 -8.97 -3.04
N GLY A 157 -10.44 -9.37 -3.57
CA GLY A 157 -10.09 -9.11 -4.98
C GLY A 157 -9.85 -7.65 -5.36
N TYR A 158 -9.77 -6.74 -4.38
CA TYR A 158 -9.57 -5.31 -4.63
C TYR A 158 -8.13 -4.90 -4.31
N ILE A 159 -7.53 -4.12 -5.21
CA ILE A 159 -6.19 -3.56 -5.01
C ILE A 159 -6.31 -2.09 -4.61
N GLN A 160 -5.55 -1.74 -3.56
CA GLN A 160 -5.43 -0.38 -3.07
C GLN A 160 -3.97 0.04 -3.12
N MET A 161 -3.75 1.32 -3.41
CA MET A 161 -2.43 1.93 -3.40
C MET A 161 -2.40 3.02 -2.35
N VAL A 162 -1.43 2.97 -1.46
CA VAL A 162 -1.14 4.08 -0.54
C VAL A 162 0.22 4.66 -0.90
N THR A 163 0.24 5.97 -1.16
CA THR A 163 1.45 6.72 -1.49
C THR A 163 1.73 7.72 -0.38
N ALA A 164 2.95 7.74 0.13
CA ALA A 164 3.39 8.73 1.10
C ALA A 164 4.21 9.82 0.39
N PHE A 165 3.80 11.07 0.56
CA PHE A 165 4.53 12.26 0.15
C PHE A 165 5.07 12.99 1.39
N PRO A 166 5.99 13.96 1.24
CA PRO A 166 6.54 14.68 2.38
C PRO A 166 5.49 15.41 3.23
N PHE A 167 4.37 15.81 2.63
CA PHE A 167 3.36 16.65 3.28
C PHE A 167 2.00 15.96 3.48
N PHE A 168 1.77 14.82 2.82
CA PHE A 168 0.49 14.12 2.89
C PHE A 168 0.64 12.65 2.49
N THR A 169 -0.33 11.83 2.89
CA THR A 169 -0.50 10.47 2.36
C THR A 169 -1.72 10.44 1.44
N ARG A 170 -1.65 9.65 0.38
CA ARG A 170 -2.73 9.48 -0.59
C ARG A 170 -3.07 8.01 -0.71
N LEU A 171 -4.31 7.67 -0.42
CA LEU A 171 -4.89 6.38 -0.79
C LEU A 171 -5.51 6.51 -2.19
N SER A 172 -5.33 5.52 -3.05
CA SER A 172 -5.93 5.44 -4.37
C SER A 172 -6.47 4.03 -4.55
N PHE A 173 -7.60 3.91 -5.23
CA PHE A 173 -8.09 2.61 -5.68
C PHE A 173 -7.64 2.37 -7.12
N LEU A 174 -7.53 1.09 -7.46
CA LEU A 174 -7.32 0.66 -8.83
C LEU A 174 -8.69 0.33 -9.44
N THR A 175 -9.19 1.19 -10.34
CA THR A 175 -10.46 0.98 -11.05
C THR A 175 -10.25 0.56 -12.49
N ASN A 176 -11.06 -0.40 -12.93
CA ASN A 176 -11.29 -0.63 -14.35
C ASN A 176 -12.12 0.54 -14.91
N LEU A 177 -11.48 1.43 -15.67
CA LEU A 177 -12.09 2.64 -16.25
C LEU A 177 -13.18 2.36 -17.29
N ASN A 178 -13.47 1.09 -17.58
CA ASN A 178 -14.49 0.70 -18.57
C ASN A 178 -15.94 0.88 -18.08
N GLY A 179 -16.16 1.23 -16.81
CA GLY A 179 -17.47 1.61 -16.29
C GLY A 179 -17.50 3.11 -15.94
N ASN A 180 -18.43 3.86 -16.51
CA ASN A 180 -18.66 5.31 -16.29
C ASN A 180 -19.01 5.72 -14.83
N ASN A 181 -18.85 4.85 -13.84
CA ASN A 181 -19.13 5.15 -12.45
C ASN A 181 -17.82 5.32 -11.68
N VAL A 182 -17.59 6.53 -11.16
CA VAL A 182 -16.52 6.81 -10.19
C VAL A 182 -16.88 6.09 -8.89
N ILE A 183 -16.60 4.79 -8.83
CA ILE A 183 -16.82 3.95 -7.66
C ILE A 183 -15.57 4.02 -6.80
N SER A 184 -15.64 4.76 -5.69
CA SER A 184 -14.62 4.70 -4.65
C SER A 184 -14.87 3.50 -3.76
N SER A 185 -13.87 2.63 -3.60
CA SER A 185 -13.95 1.49 -2.69
C SER A 185 -12.86 1.49 -1.62
N HIS A 186 -13.24 1.13 -0.39
CA HIS A 186 -12.30 0.86 0.69
C HIS A 186 -12.46 -0.58 1.17
N ALA A 187 -11.40 -1.41 1.04
CA ALA A 187 -11.44 -2.84 1.38
C ALA A 187 -12.63 -3.59 0.75
N GLY A 188 -13.01 -3.20 -0.47
CA GLY A 188 -14.16 -3.78 -1.20
C GLY A 188 -15.54 -3.21 -0.86
N ILE A 189 -15.62 -2.20 0.01
CA ILE A 189 -16.87 -1.50 0.31
C ILE A 189 -16.99 -0.29 -0.62
N ASN A 190 -18.06 -0.22 -1.42
CA ASN A 190 -18.37 0.95 -2.25
C ASN A 190 -18.77 2.13 -1.37
N THR A 191 -17.86 3.10 -1.21
CA THR A 191 -18.05 4.28 -0.38
C THR A 191 -18.91 5.35 -1.06
N THR A 192 -18.98 5.35 -2.39
CA THR A 192 -19.79 6.30 -3.17
C THR A 192 -21.28 5.98 -3.05
N GLU A 193 -21.65 4.70 -3.19
CA GLU A 193 -23.05 4.25 -3.08
C GLU A 193 -23.53 4.23 -1.63
N SER A 194 -22.64 3.92 -0.67
CA SER A 194 -23.05 3.71 0.73
C SER A 194 -23.33 4.99 1.51
N PHE A 195 -22.78 6.14 1.11
CA PHE A 195 -22.84 7.38 1.91
C PHE A 195 -23.41 8.60 1.16
N GLY A 196 -23.68 8.48 -0.14
CA GLY A 196 -24.00 9.64 -0.97
C GLY A 196 -22.82 10.62 -1.05
N PRO A 197 -22.98 11.79 -1.69
CA PRO A 197 -21.89 12.75 -1.87
C PRO A 197 -21.52 13.52 -0.58
N MET A 198 -22.28 13.37 0.51
CA MET A 198 -22.09 14.14 1.75
C MET A 198 -22.33 13.31 3.01
N ILE A 199 -21.42 13.40 3.98
CA ILE A 199 -21.62 12.91 5.36
C ILE A 199 -21.56 14.11 6.30
N GLY A 200 -22.64 14.36 7.05
CA GLY A 200 -22.64 15.37 8.12
C GLY A 200 -22.27 16.80 7.69
N GLY A 201 -22.57 17.18 6.44
CA GLY A 201 -22.24 18.50 5.89
C GLY A 201 -20.86 18.60 5.21
N PHE A 202 -20.09 17.52 5.17
CA PHE A 202 -18.81 17.44 4.46
C PHE A 202 -18.98 16.72 3.14
N ILE A 203 -18.39 17.26 2.06
CA ILE A 203 -18.36 16.61 0.75
C ILE A 203 -17.34 15.47 0.80
N LEU A 204 -17.79 14.26 0.47
CA LEU A 204 -16.87 13.15 0.22
C LEU A 204 -16.19 13.40 -1.12
N MET A 205 -14.93 13.84 -1.07
CA MET A 205 -14.15 13.95 -2.30
C MET A 205 -14.00 12.55 -2.93
N PRO A 206 -14.30 12.39 -4.22
CA PRO A 206 -14.04 11.13 -4.90
C PRO A 206 -12.55 10.80 -4.73
N MET A 207 -12.22 9.55 -4.37
CA MET A 207 -10.81 9.20 -4.33
C MET A 207 -10.28 9.18 -5.77
N ASP A 208 -9.15 9.81 -6.02
CA ASP A 208 -8.49 9.72 -7.32
C ASP A 208 -8.13 8.26 -7.61
N GLY A 209 -8.70 7.72 -8.69
CA GLY A 209 -8.34 6.41 -9.22
C GLY A 209 -7.08 6.50 -10.07
N MET A 210 -6.28 5.43 -10.09
CA MET A 210 -5.31 5.23 -11.17
C MET A 210 -5.90 4.31 -12.24
N SER A 211 -5.52 4.53 -13.49
CA SER A 211 -5.79 3.55 -14.55
C SER A 211 -5.07 2.25 -14.24
N LEU A 212 -5.73 1.12 -14.52
CA LEU A 212 -5.10 -0.19 -14.43
C LEU A 212 -4.02 -0.34 -15.52
N PRO A 213 -2.89 -0.98 -15.21
CA PRO A 213 -1.96 -1.39 -16.25
C PRO A 213 -2.61 -2.46 -17.12
N GLY A 214 -2.27 -2.46 -18.41
CA GLY A 214 -2.45 -3.66 -19.24
C GLY A 214 -1.43 -4.73 -18.85
N GLU A 215 -1.51 -5.89 -19.51
CA GLU A 215 -0.52 -6.97 -19.29
C GLU A 215 0.92 -6.51 -19.53
N ASN A 216 1.10 -5.57 -20.46
CA ASN A 216 2.38 -4.97 -20.83
C ASN A 216 2.62 -3.59 -20.19
N GLY A 217 1.97 -3.28 -19.07
CA GLY A 217 2.11 -2.00 -18.37
C GLY A 217 1.25 -0.87 -18.96
N TRP A 218 1.67 0.38 -18.71
CA TRP A 218 1.01 1.58 -19.24
C TRP A 218 1.65 2.02 -20.56
N ASP A 219 0.85 2.65 -21.43
CA ASP A 219 1.31 3.16 -22.73
C ASP A 219 2.41 4.23 -22.59
N VAL A 220 2.34 5.04 -21.53
CA VAL A 220 3.33 6.09 -21.25
C VAL A 220 4.57 5.47 -20.60
N GLY A 221 5.70 5.54 -21.31
CA GLY A 221 6.98 4.98 -20.84
C GLY A 221 7.21 3.51 -21.21
N ASN A 222 6.45 2.99 -22.18
CA ASN A 222 6.54 1.62 -22.64
C ASN A 222 7.76 1.38 -23.55
N GLN A 223 8.93 1.13 -22.96
CA GLN A 223 10.11 0.65 -23.67
C GLN A 223 10.37 -0.81 -23.29
N ILE A 224 9.82 -1.72 -24.10
CA ILE A 224 9.92 -3.17 -23.92
C ILE A 224 11.28 -3.65 -24.46
N THR A 225 11.91 -4.61 -23.79
CA THR A 225 13.12 -5.27 -24.30
C THR A 225 12.78 -6.11 -25.53
N ARG A 226 13.63 -6.10 -26.58
CA ARG A 226 13.35 -6.82 -27.85
C ARG A 226 13.03 -8.31 -27.63
N VAL A 227 13.65 -8.95 -26.64
CA VAL A 227 13.42 -10.36 -26.28
C VAL A 227 11.99 -10.62 -25.80
N ALA A 228 11.36 -9.67 -25.10
CA ALA A 228 9.97 -9.80 -24.66
C ALA A 228 8.96 -9.48 -25.77
N ALA A 229 9.31 -8.53 -26.66
CA ALA A 229 8.48 -8.20 -27.83
C ALA A 229 8.31 -9.41 -28.78
N ASP A 230 9.36 -10.21 -28.96
CA ASP A 230 9.32 -11.40 -29.81
C ASP A 230 8.45 -12.53 -29.23
N ARG A 231 8.39 -12.69 -27.89
CA ARG A 231 7.51 -13.68 -27.23
C ARG A 231 6.01 -13.37 -27.36
N VAL A 232 5.65 -12.08 -27.44
CA VAL A 232 4.25 -11.65 -27.65
C VAL A 232 3.84 -11.84 -29.12
N ALA A 233 4.78 -11.75 -30.05
CA ALA A 233 4.54 -12.00 -31.47
C ALA A 233 4.35 -13.49 -31.78
N GLU A 234 4.94 -14.40 -31.00
CA GLU A 234 4.77 -15.86 -31.18
C GLU A 234 3.44 -16.40 -30.62
N ASN A 235 2.74 -15.65 -29.77
CA ASN A 235 1.46 -16.02 -29.18
C ASN A 235 0.24 -15.35 -29.85
N ARG A 236 0.41 -14.76 -31.04
CA ARG A 236 -0.67 -14.22 -31.89
C ARG A 236 -0.74 -14.96 -33.22
#